data_AF-A0A3P7DZE4-F1
#
_entry.id   AF-A0A3P7DZE4-F1
#
_cell.length_a   1.000
_cell.length_b   1.000
_cell.length_c   1.000
_cell.angle_alpha   90.00
_cell.angle_beta   90.00
_cell.angle_gamma   90.00
#
_symmetry.space_group_name_H-M   'P 1'
#
loop_
_entity.id
_entity.type
_entity.pdbx_description
1 polymer ?
#
loop_
_entity_poly.entity_id
_entity_poly.type
_entity_poly.pdbx_seq_one_letter_code
_entity_poly.pdbx_strand_id
1 'polypeptide(L)'
;MQDKNRINQLIRQYQNCTRVYGNLELTYIRHEDLNGTDPERFFSFLDHIQQITGYLLIYSNDFDQITLRNLEIIWGDTRHDEIAAIDISYNDNLKYVNMPKLRSVERGNIVLMHNPYLCNWNTTVSYNEIIGKASELRIQFMNNFGKCDQAQSRCAEKCGKYCWGPNTDMCQTVYREICPKSCPSQMCYQDDNRTHCCDEACAAGCFGEGKSACIACAKLEQDSKCVDKCNGLTDYDRKLKMTVNHSNPRYTYDRYCVERCPGETLIQGEYCVVHCTEGYWHDPVKNTRVCEKCPDGICPKSKIFRIFPGNDDWLH
;
A
#
# COMPACT_ATOMS: atom_id res chain seq x y z
N MET A 1 -21.13 8.32 21.50
CA MET A 1 -20.48 9.49 20.85
C MET A 1 -19.07 9.18 20.34
N GLN A 2 -18.25 8.41 21.07
CA GLN A 2 -16.91 8.00 20.60
C GLN A 2 -16.92 7.24 19.26
N ASP A 3 -17.86 6.31 19.04
CA ASP A 3 -17.87 5.47 17.82
C ASP A 3 -18.12 6.25 16.52
N LYS A 4 -19.09 7.18 16.52
CA LYS A 4 -19.34 8.05 15.35
C LYS A 4 -18.12 8.89 14.98
N ASN A 5 -17.31 9.30 15.95
CA ASN A 5 -16.11 10.07 15.66
C ASN A 5 -15.05 9.21 14.98
N ARG A 6 -14.91 7.94 15.39
CA ARG A 6 -13.95 6.99 14.82
C ARG A 6 -14.23 6.69 13.34
N ILE A 7 -15.48 6.41 12.99
CA ILE A 7 -15.85 6.18 11.57
C ILE A 7 -15.61 7.43 10.72
N ASN A 8 -15.96 8.61 11.24
CA ASN A 8 -15.69 9.86 10.54
C ASN A 8 -14.18 10.16 10.42
N GLN A 9 -13.36 9.69 11.36
CA GLN A 9 -11.90 9.77 11.24
C GLN A 9 -11.39 8.82 10.16
N LEU A 10 -11.87 7.57 10.14
CA LEU A 10 -11.53 6.58 9.11
C LEU A 10 -11.85 7.09 7.70
N ILE A 11 -13.05 7.64 7.51
CA ILE A 11 -13.46 8.23 6.22
C ILE A 11 -12.52 9.38 5.86
N ARG A 12 -12.28 10.34 6.79
CA ARG A 12 -11.40 11.48 6.53
C ARG A 12 -9.96 11.09 6.23
N GLN A 13 -9.50 9.96 6.77
CA GLN A 13 -8.13 9.47 6.59
C GLN A 13 -7.90 8.92 5.18
N TYR A 14 -8.90 8.27 4.59
CA TYR A 14 -8.75 7.54 3.32
C TYR A 14 -9.54 8.12 2.14
N GLN A 15 -10.48 9.03 2.40
CA GLN A 15 -11.31 9.63 1.35
C GLN A 15 -10.44 10.42 0.36
N ASN A 16 -10.65 10.17 -0.94
CA ASN A 16 -9.89 10.75 -2.06
C ASN A 16 -8.40 10.38 -2.08
N CYS A 17 -7.95 9.41 -1.27
CA CYS A 17 -6.61 8.87 -1.39
C CYS A 17 -6.53 7.93 -2.59
N THR A 18 -5.56 8.15 -3.47
CA THR A 18 -5.14 7.16 -4.47
C THR A 18 -4.00 6.29 -3.95
N ARG A 19 -3.24 6.80 -2.99
CA ARG A 19 -2.08 6.15 -2.39
C ARG A 19 -2.15 6.30 -0.89
N VAL A 20 -1.92 5.22 -0.16
CA VAL A 20 -1.84 5.20 1.30
C VAL A 20 -0.38 5.02 1.70
N TYR A 21 0.22 6.09 2.21
CA TYR A 21 1.54 6.07 2.84
C TYR A 21 1.41 5.47 4.25
N GLY A 22 1.74 4.20 4.40
CA GLY A 22 1.53 3.42 5.61
C GLY A 22 0.42 2.39 5.39
N ASN A 23 -0.43 2.22 6.40
CA ASN A 23 -1.34 1.07 6.49
C ASN A 23 -2.79 1.47 6.19
N LEU A 24 -3.55 0.52 5.64
CA LEU A 24 -5.00 0.59 5.56
C LEU A 24 -5.60 -0.33 6.62
N GLU A 25 -6.22 0.23 7.65
CA GLU A 25 -6.76 -0.53 8.78
C GLU A 25 -8.28 -0.34 8.89
N LEU A 26 -9.01 -1.44 8.68
CA LEU A 26 -10.45 -1.53 8.86
C LEU A 26 -10.71 -2.43 10.05
N THR A 27 -10.87 -1.81 11.21
CA THR A 27 -10.95 -2.52 12.47
C THR A 27 -12.26 -2.20 13.17
N TYR A 28 -12.87 -3.17 13.87
CA TYR A 28 -14.00 -2.95 14.78
C TYR A 28 -15.20 -2.23 14.17
N ILE A 29 -15.46 -2.30 12.86
CA ILE A 29 -16.61 -1.68 12.21
C ILE A 29 -17.83 -2.54 12.48
N ARG A 30 -18.77 -2.06 13.29
CA ARG A 30 -19.96 -2.82 13.68
C ARG A 30 -21.14 -2.53 12.76
N HIS A 31 -22.18 -3.37 12.82
CA HIS A 31 -23.40 -3.15 12.06
C HIS A 31 -24.03 -1.76 12.33
N GLU A 32 -23.98 -1.24 13.56
CA GLU A 32 -24.53 0.08 13.88
C GLU A 32 -23.74 1.22 13.24
N ASP A 33 -22.44 1.02 12.96
CA ASP A 33 -21.59 2.02 12.32
C ASP A 33 -22.00 2.25 10.85
N LEU A 34 -22.52 1.22 10.18
CA LEU A 34 -23.06 1.30 8.82
C LEU A 34 -24.39 2.08 8.75
N ASN A 35 -25.12 2.19 9.86
CA ASN A 35 -26.45 2.83 9.94
C ASN A 35 -27.44 2.33 8.86
N GLY A 36 -27.42 1.03 8.57
CA GLY A 36 -28.25 0.42 7.51
C GLY A 36 -27.79 0.73 6.08
N THR A 37 -26.64 1.37 5.90
CA THR A 37 -26.00 1.54 4.59
C THR A 37 -25.42 0.20 4.16
N ASP A 38 -25.69 -0.17 2.92
CA ASP A 38 -25.06 -1.33 2.28
C ASP A 38 -23.51 -1.23 2.34
N PRO A 39 -22.78 -2.32 2.67
CA PRO A 39 -21.32 -2.28 2.79
C PRO A 39 -20.57 -1.73 1.57
N GLU A 40 -21.00 -2.07 0.34
CA GLU A 40 -20.36 -1.54 -0.88
C GLU A 40 -20.49 -0.02 -0.93
N ARG A 41 -21.69 0.50 -0.63
CA ARG A 41 -21.91 1.95 -0.60
C ARG A 41 -21.12 2.62 0.53
N PHE A 42 -21.06 1.98 1.70
CA PHE A 42 -20.34 2.51 2.86
C PHE A 42 -18.83 2.64 2.58
N PHE A 43 -18.21 1.63 1.98
CA PHE A 43 -16.76 1.62 1.72
C PHE A 43 -16.33 2.34 0.43
N SER A 44 -17.24 2.98 -0.30
CA SER A 44 -16.92 3.68 -1.55
C SER A 44 -15.89 4.81 -1.41
N PHE A 45 -15.65 5.32 -0.20
CA PHE A 45 -14.54 6.27 0.04
C PHE A 45 -13.15 5.65 -0.19
N LEU A 46 -13.03 4.32 -0.20
CA LEU A 46 -11.81 3.56 -0.50
C LEU A 46 -11.63 3.29 -2.00
N ASP A 47 -12.64 3.57 -2.85
CA ASP A 47 -12.63 3.18 -4.26
C ASP A 47 -11.45 3.74 -5.03
N HIS A 48 -10.89 4.89 -4.63
CA HIS A 48 -9.79 5.53 -5.35
C HIS A 48 -8.41 4.95 -5.03
N ILE A 49 -8.29 4.16 -3.96
CA ILE A 49 -7.00 3.64 -3.49
C ILE A 49 -6.47 2.61 -4.49
N GLN A 50 -5.25 2.86 -4.97
CA GLN A 50 -4.51 2.01 -5.90
C GLN A 50 -3.30 1.35 -5.24
N GLN A 51 -2.69 2.01 -4.26
CA GLN A 51 -1.44 1.55 -3.66
C GLN A 51 -1.46 1.71 -2.14
N ILE A 52 -0.97 0.70 -1.43
CA ILE A 52 -0.72 0.72 0.02
C ILE A 52 0.77 0.42 0.23
N THR A 53 1.52 1.31 0.85
CA THR A 53 2.97 1.11 1.07
C THR A 53 3.26 0.17 2.24
N GLY A 54 2.40 0.19 3.25
CA GLY A 54 2.42 -0.72 4.38
C GLY A 54 1.58 -1.98 4.17
N TYR A 55 0.72 -2.28 5.15
CA TYR A 55 -0.17 -3.44 5.13
C TYR A 55 -1.66 -3.08 5.06
N LEU A 56 -2.46 -4.06 4.67
CA LEU A 56 -3.91 -4.09 4.76
C LEU A 56 -4.32 -4.92 5.99
N LEU A 57 -5.08 -4.33 6.91
CA LEU A 57 -5.66 -5.01 8.07
C LEU A 57 -7.19 -4.92 8.00
N ILE A 58 -7.87 -6.07 8.03
CA ILE A 58 -9.32 -6.19 8.15
C ILE A 58 -9.60 -7.04 9.39
N TYR A 59 -9.94 -6.39 10.50
CA TYR A 59 -9.95 -7.03 11.82
C TYR A 59 -11.24 -6.79 12.62
N SER A 60 -11.85 -7.87 13.14
CA SER A 60 -13.01 -7.79 14.05
C SER A 60 -14.16 -6.92 13.54
N ASN A 61 -14.57 -7.09 12.28
CA ASN A 61 -15.67 -6.34 11.69
C ASN A 61 -16.95 -7.14 11.55
N ASP A 62 -18.08 -6.43 11.49
CA ASP A 62 -19.43 -6.95 11.29
C ASP A 62 -20.03 -6.42 9.97
N PHE A 63 -19.37 -6.78 8.87
CA PHE A 63 -19.87 -6.67 7.51
C PHE A 63 -19.52 -7.94 6.74
N ASP A 64 -20.29 -8.25 5.70
CA ASP A 64 -20.15 -9.50 4.95
C ASP A 64 -19.31 -9.36 3.67
N GLN A 65 -19.09 -8.14 3.21
CA GLN A 65 -18.26 -7.89 2.02
C GLN A 65 -17.57 -6.54 2.06
N ILE A 66 -16.43 -6.49 1.37
CA ILE A 66 -15.73 -5.26 1.05
C ILE A 66 -15.07 -5.36 -0.32
N THR A 67 -15.13 -4.27 -1.08
CA THR A 67 -14.44 -4.13 -2.37
C THR A 67 -13.40 -3.00 -2.30
N LEU A 68 -12.14 -3.33 -2.59
CA LEU A 68 -11.07 -2.37 -2.85
C LEU A 68 -10.87 -2.27 -4.36
N ARG A 69 -11.77 -1.52 -5.01
CA ARG A 69 -12.03 -1.58 -6.45
C ARG A 69 -10.82 -1.31 -7.32
N ASN A 70 -9.98 -0.36 -6.91
CA ASN A 70 -8.83 0.07 -7.68
C ASN A 70 -7.49 -0.35 -7.08
N LEU A 71 -7.46 -1.12 -5.98
CA LEU A 71 -6.21 -1.51 -5.35
C LEU A 71 -5.43 -2.44 -6.28
N GLU A 72 -4.22 -2.02 -6.63
CA GLU A 72 -3.33 -2.69 -7.60
C GLU A 72 -2.13 -3.34 -6.93
N ILE A 73 -1.59 -2.70 -5.88
CA ILE A 73 -0.38 -3.16 -5.20
C ILE A 73 -0.40 -2.87 -3.69
N ILE A 74 0.09 -3.85 -2.93
CA ILE A 74 0.47 -3.72 -1.52
C ILE A 74 1.98 -3.97 -1.43
N TRP A 75 2.75 -2.98 -0.97
CA TRP A 75 4.21 -3.08 -0.92
C TRP A 75 4.70 -3.88 0.29
N GLY A 76 4.04 -3.77 1.44
CA GLY A 76 4.44 -4.46 2.66
C GLY A 76 5.77 -3.95 3.24
N ASP A 77 6.06 -2.65 3.08
CA ASP A 77 7.25 -2.02 3.67
C ASP A 77 7.16 -2.00 5.20
N THR A 78 5.96 -1.75 5.73
CA THR A 78 5.55 -2.13 7.09
C THR A 78 4.65 -3.35 7.04
N ARG A 79 4.65 -4.15 8.11
CA ARG A 79 3.90 -5.41 8.21
C ARG A 79 3.19 -5.49 9.57
N HIS A 80 1.94 -5.96 9.58
CA HIS A 80 1.20 -6.22 10.80
C HIS A 80 1.88 -7.35 11.56
N ASP A 81 2.13 -7.15 12.85
CA ASP A 81 2.94 -8.02 13.70
C ASP A 81 4.29 -8.41 13.07
N GLU A 82 4.88 -7.48 12.29
CA GLU A 82 6.13 -7.66 11.52
C GLU A 82 6.09 -8.75 10.43
N ILE A 83 4.94 -9.41 10.26
CA ILE A 83 4.77 -10.59 9.40
C ILE A 83 3.88 -10.26 8.21
N ALA A 84 2.66 -9.79 8.44
CA ALA A 84 1.61 -9.77 7.43
C ALA A 84 1.57 -8.46 6.63
N ALA A 85 1.50 -8.56 5.30
CA ALA A 85 1.14 -7.45 4.43
C ALA A 85 -0.37 -7.41 4.15
N ILE A 86 -1.05 -8.56 4.23
CA ILE A 86 -2.50 -8.65 4.31
C ILE A 86 -2.82 -9.48 5.54
N ASP A 87 -3.53 -8.88 6.49
CA ASP A 87 -4.08 -9.56 7.65
C ASP A 87 -5.60 -9.41 7.65
N ILE A 88 -6.30 -10.53 7.52
CA ILE A 88 -7.76 -10.57 7.59
C ILE A 88 -8.12 -11.51 8.72
N SER A 89 -8.57 -10.95 9.84
CA SER A 89 -8.70 -11.72 11.07
C SER A 89 -9.96 -11.42 11.88
N TYR A 90 -10.56 -12.45 12.46
CA TYR A 90 -11.74 -12.36 13.35
C TYR A 90 -12.96 -11.68 12.72
N ASN A 91 -13.23 -11.90 11.43
CA ASN A 91 -14.43 -11.37 10.78
C ASN A 91 -15.45 -12.50 10.62
N ASP A 92 -16.34 -12.65 11.60
CA ASP A 92 -17.26 -13.79 11.71
C ASP A 92 -18.29 -13.87 10.58
N ASN A 93 -18.59 -12.75 9.91
CA ASN A 93 -19.59 -12.65 8.85
C ASN A 93 -18.99 -12.37 7.47
N LEU A 94 -17.68 -12.09 7.38
CA LEU A 94 -17.03 -11.68 6.13
C LEU A 94 -16.95 -12.85 5.13
N LYS A 95 -17.59 -12.66 3.99
CA LYS A 95 -17.66 -13.62 2.88
C LYS A 95 -16.70 -13.26 1.76
N TYR A 96 -16.63 -11.97 1.40
CA TYR A 96 -15.89 -11.53 0.22
C TYR A 96 -14.98 -10.34 0.54
N VAL A 97 -13.72 -10.48 0.14
CA VAL A 97 -12.75 -9.37 0.06
C VAL A 97 -12.37 -9.25 -1.39
N ASN A 98 -13.04 -8.35 -2.11
CA ASN A 98 -12.90 -8.21 -3.54
C ASN A 98 -11.81 -7.19 -3.89
N MET A 99 -10.80 -7.63 -4.62
CA MET A 99 -9.67 -6.80 -5.06
C MET A 99 -9.41 -7.06 -6.54
N PRO A 100 -10.32 -6.65 -7.44
CA PRO A 100 -10.32 -7.12 -8.83
C PRO A 100 -9.08 -6.67 -9.60
N LYS A 101 -8.47 -5.55 -9.20
CA LYS A 101 -7.25 -5.01 -9.81
C LYS A 101 -5.96 -5.39 -9.10
N LEU A 102 -6.01 -6.14 -7.99
CA LEU A 102 -4.80 -6.49 -7.25
C LEU A 102 -3.90 -7.38 -8.11
N ARG A 103 -2.68 -6.89 -8.35
CA ARG A 103 -1.65 -7.52 -9.15
C ARG A 103 -0.48 -7.98 -8.30
N SER A 104 -0.19 -7.32 -7.19
CA SER A 104 0.98 -7.67 -6.39
C SER A 104 0.88 -7.39 -4.88
N VAL A 105 1.43 -8.32 -4.11
CA VAL A 105 1.79 -8.20 -2.69
C VAL A 105 3.29 -8.44 -2.61
N GLU A 106 4.07 -7.36 -2.64
CA GLU A 106 5.52 -7.44 -2.87
C GLU A 106 6.26 -8.11 -1.71
N ARG A 107 5.91 -7.75 -0.47
CA ARG A 107 6.55 -8.25 0.75
C ARG A 107 5.53 -8.70 1.78
N GLY A 108 6.00 -9.36 2.83
CA GLY A 108 5.17 -9.85 3.93
C GLY A 108 4.27 -11.04 3.55
N ASN A 109 3.61 -11.60 4.56
CA ASN A 109 2.73 -12.75 4.38
C ASN A 109 1.28 -12.31 4.19
N ILE A 110 0.47 -13.21 3.66
CA ILE A 110 -0.99 -13.13 3.73
C ILE A 110 -1.40 -14.04 4.89
N VAL A 111 -2.01 -13.44 5.90
CA VAL A 111 -2.46 -14.12 7.12
C VAL A 111 -3.96 -14.00 7.21
N LEU A 112 -4.65 -15.15 7.22
CA LEU A 112 -6.08 -15.20 7.52
C LEU A 112 -6.27 -15.98 8.81
N MET A 113 -7.02 -15.43 9.75
CA MET A 113 -7.32 -16.09 11.00
C MET A 113 -8.77 -15.89 11.41
N HIS A 114 -9.50 -16.96 11.73
CA HIS A 114 -10.88 -16.87 12.21
C HIS A 114 -11.85 -16.13 11.25
N ASN A 115 -11.91 -16.54 9.98
CA ASN A 115 -12.90 -16.07 9.01
C ASN A 115 -13.72 -17.25 8.45
N PRO A 116 -14.85 -17.61 9.07
CA PRO A 116 -15.55 -18.86 8.76
C PRO A 116 -16.19 -18.89 7.37
N TYR A 117 -16.49 -17.74 6.76
CA TYR A 117 -17.17 -17.64 5.46
C TYR A 117 -16.28 -17.17 4.29
N LEU A 118 -14.98 -16.91 4.51
CA LEU A 118 -14.08 -16.31 3.52
C LEU A 118 -13.55 -17.32 2.47
N CYS A 119 -14.44 -18.10 1.87
CA CYS A 119 -14.14 -19.37 1.21
C CYS A 119 -13.27 -19.27 -0.05
N ASN A 120 -13.42 -18.19 -0.83
CA ASN A 120 -12.72 -17.97 -2.09
C ASN A 120 -11.19 -17.97 -1.91
N TRP A 121 -10.70 -17.52 -0.75
CA TRP A 121 -9.26 -17.50 -0.46
C TRP A 121 -8.64 -18.91 -0.41
N ASN A 122 -9.42 -19.96 -0.13
CA ASN A 122 -8.89 -21.33 -0.15
C ASN A 122 -9.11 -22.04 -1.50
N THR A 123 -10.04 -21.58 -2.32
CA THR A 123 -10.56 -22.36 -3.45
C THR A 123 -10.31 -21.72 -4.82
N THR A 124 -10.43 -20.40 -4.93
CA THR A 124 -10.44 -19.69 -6.22
C THR A 124 -9.38 -18.61 -6.34
N VAL A 125 -8.78 -18.13 -5.25
CA VAL A 125 -7.71 -17.14 -5.33
C VAL A 125 -6.40 -17.81 -5.75
N SER A 126 -5.78 -17.31 -6.82
CA SER A 126 -4.44 -17.68 -7.27
C SER A 126 -3.37 -16.83 -6.59
N TYR A 127 -2.69 -17.41 -5.61
CA TYR A 127 -1.60 -16.73 -4.90
C TYR A 127 -0.36 -16.49 -5.75
N ASN A 128 -0.09 -17.36 -6.72
CA ASN A 128 1.02 -17.17 -7.66
C ASN A 128 0.86 -15.88 -8.47
N GLU A 129 -0.37 -15.43 -8.76
CA GLU A 129 -0.61 -14.18 -9.48
C GLU A 129 -0.25 -12.93 -8.67
N ILE A 130 -0.53 -12.93 -7.36
CA ILE A 130 -0.31 -11.76 -6.50
C ILE A 130 1.01 -11.78 -5.73
N ILE A 131 1.60 -12.95 -5.45
CA ILE A 131 2.87 -13.07 -4.72
C ILE A 131 4.02 -13.47 -5.66
N GLY A 132 3.72 -14.22 -6.72
CA GLY A 132 4.72 -14.87 -7.57
C GLY A 132 5.09 -16.27 -7.10
N LYS A 133 6.26 -16.74 -7.55
CA LYS A 133 6.74 -18.12 -7.29
C LYS A 133 6.91 -18.37 -5.80
N ALA A 134 6.69 -19.63 -5.40
CA ALA A 134 6.75 -20.07 -4.01
C ALA A 134 5.76 -19.31 -3.09
N SER A 135 4.62 -18.90 -3.64
CA SER A 135 3.61 -18.13 -2.93
C SER A 135 3.11 -18.81 -1.66
N GLU A 136 3.04 -20.14 -1.66
CA GLU A 136 2.61 -20.98 -0.55
C GLU A 136 3.43 -20.76 0.73
N LEU A 137 4.70 -20.35 0.61
CA LEU A 137 5.56 -20.04 1.76
C LEU A 137 5.14 -18.77 2.51
N ARG A 138 4.32 -17.93 1.87
CA ARG A 138 3.85 -16.63 2.40
C ARG A 138 2.37 -16.65 2.75
N ILE A 139 1.70 -17.80 2.72
CA ILE A 139 0.28 -17.94 3.06
C ILE A 139 0.14 -18.66 4.40
N GLN A 140 -0.62 -18.07 5.32
CA GLN A 140 -0.90 -18.67 6.63
C GLN A 140 -2.39 -18.60 6.94
N PHE A 141 -2.99 -19.76 7.20
CA PHE A 141 -4.40 -19.88 7.56
C PHE A 141 -4.56 -20.51 8.93
N MET A 142 -5.40 -19.92 9.77
CA MET A 142 -5.80 -20.49 11.06
C MET A 142 -7.31 -20.38 11.26
N ASN A 143 -8.01 -21.52 11.40
CA ASN A 143 -9.45 -21.58 11.72
C ASN A 143 -10.36 -20.78 10.76
N ASN A 144 -10.11 -20.85 9.45
CA ASN A 144 -10.96 -20.20 8.44
C ASN A 144 -11.86 -21.21 7.73
N PHE A 145 -12.83 -20.70 6.96
CA PHE A 145 -13.58 -21.46 5.94
C PHE A 145 -14.51 -22.57 6.49
N GLY A 146 -14.77 -22.58 7.80
CA GLY A 146 -15.60 -23.61 8.45
C GLY A 146 -17.08 -23.60 8.07
N LYS A 147 -17.57 -22.54 7.43
CA LYS A 147 -18.98 -22.36 7.03
C LYS A 147 -19.13 -22.07 5.54
N CYS A 148 -18.38 -22.79 4.72
CA CYS A 148 -18.39 -22.60 3.27
C CYS A 148 -19.60 -23.21 2.57
N ASP A 149 -20.16 -22.44 1.65
CA ASP A 149 -21.12 -22.89 0.66
C ASP A 149 -20.44 -22.90 -0.72
N GLN A 150 -20.40 -24.09 -1.35
CA GLN A 150 -19.77 -24.26 -2.65
C GLN A 150 -20.44 -23.43 -3.76
N ALA A 151 -21.75 -23.24 -3.70
CA ALA A 151 -22.47 -22.47 -4.71
C ALA A 151 -22.10 -20.98 -4.64
N GLN A 152 -21.96 -20.44 -3.42
CA GLN A 152 -21.57 -19.06 -3.17
C GLN A 152 -20.07 -18.80 -3.45
N SER A 153 -19.24 -19.85 -3.43
CA SER A 153 -17.80 -19.73 -3.68
C SER A 153 -17.41 -19.89 -5.15
N ARG A 154 -18.34 -20.27 -6.04
CA ARG A 154 -18.03 -20.53 -7.45
C ARG A 154 -17.88 -19.23 -8.23
N CYS A 155 -16.79 -19.10 -8.98
CA CYS A 155 -16.58 -17.96 -9.87
C CYS A 155 -17.64 -17.85 -10.97
N ALA A 156 -17.95 -16.61 -11.37
CA ALA A 156 -18.66 -16.36 -12.62
C ALA A 156 -17.91 -17.00 -13.79
N GLU A 157 -18.65 -17.52 -14.76
CA GLU A 157 -18.09 -18.26 -15.91
C GLU A 157 -17.00 -17.47 -16.65
N LYS A 158 -17.19 -16.16 -16.83
CA LYS A 158 -16.21 -15.29 -17.50
C LYS A 158 -14.89 -15.11 -16.75
N CYS A 159 -14.85 -15.34 -15.43
CA CYS A 159 -13.61 -15.27 -14.65
C CYS A 159 -12.75 -16.53 -14.86
N GLY A 160 -13.34 -17.59 -15.43
CA GLY A 160 -12.72 -18.90 -15.47
C GLY A 160 -12.53 -19.46 -14.07
N LYS A 161 -11.26 -19.73 -13.71
CA LYS A 161 -10.91 -20.42 -12.46
C LYS A 161 -10.72 -19.48 -11.28
N TYR A 162 -10.32 -18.22 -11.52
CA TYR A 162 -9.80 -17.37 -10.46
C TYR A 162 -10.69 -16.16 -10.17
N CYS A 163 -11.12 -16.03 -8.91
CA CYS A 163 -12.00 -14.96 -8.47
C CYS A 163 -11.93 -14.76 -6.94
N TRP A 164 -12.36 -13.58 -6.51
CA TRP A 164 -12.56 -13.20 -5.11
C TRP A 164 -13.97 -13.51 -4.60
N GLY A 165 -14.90 -13.84 -5.50
CA GLY A 165 -16.30 -14.13 -5.19
C GLY A 165 -17.09 -14.51 -6.45
N PRO A 166 -18.42 -14.69 -6.34
CA PRO A 166 -19.23 -15.29 -7.40
C PRO A 166 -19.56 -14.35 -8.54
N ASN A 167 -19.43 -13.04 -8.31
CA ASN A 167 -19.86 -12.05 -9.28
C ASN A 167 -18.83 -11.77 -10.36
N THR A 168 -19.35 -11.23 -11.45
CA THR A 168 -18.65 -10.88 -12.67
C THR A 168 -17.59 -9.78 -12.49
N ASP A 169 -17.75 -8.92 -11.49
CA ASP A 169 -16.82 -7.87 -11.08
C ASP A 169 -15.84 -8.32 -9.97
N MET A 170 -15.90 -9.60 -9.59
CA MET A 170 -15.01 -10.22 -8.60
C MET A 170 -13.97 -11.16 -9.24
N CYS A 171 -13.74 -11.07 -10.55
CA CYS A 171 -12.69 -11.85 -11.21
C CYS A 171 -11.31 -11.41 -10.70
N GLN A 172 -10.44 -12.37 -10.42
CA GLN A 172 -9.05 -12.05 -10.12
C GLN A 172 -8.31 -11.77 -11.43
N THR A 173 -7.50 -10.72 -11.43
CA THR A 173 -6.67 -10.43 -12.60
C THR A 173 -5.53 -11.43 -12.72
N VAL A 174 -5.40 -12.03 -13.91
CA VAL A 174 -4.33 -12.97 -14.26
C VAL A 174 -3.38 -12.29 -15.23
N TYR A 175 -2.09 -12.31 -14.91
CA TYR A 175 -1.06 -11.76 -15.78
C TYR A 175 0.23 -12.57 -15.74
N ARG A 176 0.66 -13.11 -14.59
CA ARG A 176 1.92 -13.85 -14.48
C ARG A 176 1.86 -15.18 -15.22
N GLU A 177 0.77 -15.93 -15.09
CA GLU A 177 0.60 -17.25 -15.73
C GLU A 177 0.70 -17.17 -17.27
N ILE A 178 0.21 -16.08 -17.86
CA ILE A 178 0.26 -15.85 -19.31
C ILE A 178 1.57 -15.21 -19.78
N CYS A 179 2.44 -14.76 -18.87
CA CYS A 179 3.68 -14.10 -19.25
C CYS A 179 4.75 -15.08 -19.75
N PRO A 180 5.38 -14.79 -20.90
CA PRO A 180 6.56 -15.51 -21.34
C PRO A 180 7.67 -15.47 -20.29
N LYS A 181 8.28 -16.63 -20.01
CA LYS A 181 9.44 -16.74 -19.11
C LYS A 181 10.66 -15.97 -19.61
N SER A 182 10.67 -15.58 -20.88
CA SER A 182 11.70 -14.75 -21.50
C SER A 182 11.60 -13.27 -21.15
N CYS A 183 10.50 -12.80 -20.56
CA CYS A 183 10.40 -11.42 -20.09
C CYS A 183 11.34 -11.20 -18.91
N PRO A 184 12.36 -10.31 -19.02
CA PRO A 184 13.32 -10.07 -17.93
C PRO A 184 12.64 -9.62 -16.63
N SER A 185 11.62 -8.77 -16.77
CA SER A 185 10.79 -8.28 -15.66
C SER A 185 9.85 -9.36 -15.05
N GLN A 186 9.69 -10.52 -15.71
CA GLN A 186 8.69 -11.55 -15.37
C GLN A 186 7.25 -11.01 -15.31
N MET A 187 7.00 -9.89 -16.00
CA MET A 187 5.70 -9.23 -16.07
C MET A 187 5.41 -8.89 -17.53
N CYS A 188 4.13 -8.83 -17.85
CA CYS A 188 3.66 -8.60 -19.20
C CYS A 188 2.27 -7.98 -19.19
N TYR A 189 1.88 -7.51 -20.37
CA TYR A 189 0.55 -7.06 -20.69
C TYR A 189 0.13 -7.66 -22.03
N GLN A 190 -1.18 -7.72 -22.27
CA GLN A 190 -1.73 -8.14 -23.54
C GLN A 190 -2.24 -6.94 -24.32
N ASP A 191 -1.89 -6.89 -25.59
CA ASP A 191 -2.35 -5.91 -26.56
C ASP A 191 -2.58 -6.62 -27.91
N ASP A 192 -3.77 -6.49 -28.48
CA ASP A 192 -4.18 -7.19 -29.71
C ASP A 192 -3.85 -8.71 -29.74
N ASN A 193 -4.16 -9.43 -28.65
CA ASN A 193 -3.84 -10.86 -28.45
C ASN A 193 -2.35 -11.22 -28.47
N ARG A 194 -1.45 -10.23 -28.45
CA ARG A 194 0.00 -10.43 -28.31
C ARG A 194 0.41 -10.09 -26.90
N THR A 195 1.37 -10.85 -26.39
CA THR A 195 1.91 -10.64 -25.04
C THR A 195 3.22 -9.87 -25.15
N HIS A 196 3.30 -8.75 -24.43
CA HIS A 196 4.43 -7.84 -24.44
C HIS A 196 5.03 -7.76 -23.04
N CYS A 197 6.36 -7.72 -22.94
CA CYS A 197 7.05 -7.65 -21.66
C CYS A 197 6.99 -6.23 -21.09
N CYS A 198 6.80 -6.13 -19.77
CA CYS A 198 6.93 -4.86 -19.07
C CYS A 198 8.40 -4.45 -18.92
N ASP A 199 8.65 -3.15 -18.79
CA ASP A 199 9.97 -2.62 -18.42
C ASP A 199 10.39 -3.13 -17.02
N GLU A 200 11.68 -3.34 -16.81
CA GLU A 200 12.22 -3.79 -15.52
C GLU A 200 12.09 -2.73 -14.42
N ALA A 201 11.84 -1.46 -14.78
CA ALA A 201 11.52 -0.40 -13.82
C ALA A 201 10.08 -0.47 -13.28
N CYS A 202 9.20 -1.29 -13.88
CA CYS A 202 7.83 -1.47 -13.42
C CYS A 202 7.75 -2.40 -12.20
N ALA A 203 6.64 -2.33 -11.49
CA ALA A 203 6.18 -3.29 -10.49
C ALA A 203 4.68 -3.56 -10.73
N ALA A 204 4.20 -4.73 -10.32
CA ALA A 204 2.80 -5.16 -10.49
C ALA A 204 2.29 -5.19 -11.95
N GLY A 205 3.19 -5.15 -12.94
CA GLY A 205 2.86 -5.13 -14.36
C GLY A 205 2.87 -3.74 -15.00
N CYS A 206 2.30 -3.68 -16.19
CA CYS A 206 2.27 -2.50 -17.05
C CYS A 206 1.03 -2.56 -17.96
N PHE A 207 0.75 -1.47 -18.65
CA PHE A 207 -0.33 -1.35 -19.63
C PHE A 207 0.17 -0.90 -21.00
N GLY A 208 1.49 -0.92 -21.20
CA GLY A 208 2.16 -0.46 -22.41
C GLY A 208 3.66 -0.62 -22.31
N GLU A 209 4.37 -0.14 -23.32
CA GLU A 209 5.82 -0.26 -23.42
C GLU A 209 6.56 0.83 -22.63
N GLY A 210 7.65 0.45 -21.98
CA GLY A 210 8.61 1.36 -21.34
C GLY A 210 8.21 1.87 -19.95
N LYS A 211 9.09 2.69 -19.38
CA LYS A 211 9.04 3.17 -17.98
C LYS A 211 7.87 4.09 -17.62
N SER A 212 7.11 4.57 -18.60
CA SER A 212 5.95 5.45 -18.39
C SER A 212 4.61 4.72 -18.41
N ALA A 213 4.62 3.42 -18.72
CA ALA A 213 3.42 2.60 -18.83
C ALA A 213 3.31 1.55 -17.73
N CYS A 214 3.97 1.78 -16.60
CA CYS A 214 3.95 0.88 -15.46
C CYS A 214 2.70 1.08 -14.60
N ILE A 215 2.18 0.00 -14.00
CA ILE A 215 1.13 0.08 -12.98
C ILE A 215 1.67 0.75 -11.71
N ALA A 216 2.87 0.34 -11.29
CA ALA A 216 3.64 1.00 -10.25
C ALA A 216 5.13 1.01 -10.62
N CYS A 217 5.91 1.88 -9.98
CA CYS A 217 7.35 1.93 -10.18
C CYS A 217 8.07 1.09 -9.12
N ALA A 218 8.99 0.22 -9.55
CA ALA A 218 9.76 -0.62 -8.63
C ALA A 218 10.60 0.19 -7.63
N LYS A 219 11.04 1.39 -8.05
CA LYS A 219 11.88 2.30 -7.25
C LYS A 219 11.16 3.61 -6.95
N LEU A 220 11.15 4.54 -7.90
CA LEU A 220 10.63 5.89 -7.73
C LEU A 220 9.78 6.30 -8.93
N GLU A 221 8.69 7.01 -8.65
CA GLU A 221 7.86 7.67 -9.66
C GLU A 221 8.15 9.18 -9.68
N GLN A 222 8.49 9.70 -10.86
CA GLN A 222 8.64 11.13 -11.11
C GLN A 222 7.88 11.52 -12.37
N ASP A 223 6.93 12.44 -12.24
CA ASP A 223 6.15 12.97 -13.36
C ASP A 223 5.56 11.85 -14.25
N SER A 224 4.93 10.85 -13.60
CA SER A 224 4.32 9.66 -14.24
C SER A 224 5.30 8.73 -14.96
N LYS A 225 6.59 8.75 -14.61
CA LYS A 225 7.61 7.86 -15.16
C LYS A 225 8.43 7.20 -14.04
N CYS A 226 8.76 5.93 -14.24
CA CYS A 226 9.65 5.22 -13.33
C CYS A 226 11.11 5.62 -13.55
N VAL A 227 11.75 6.03 -12.46
CA VAL A 227 13.13 6.51 -12.42
C VAL A 227 13.92 5.81 -11.32
N ASP A 228 15.24 5.75 -11.48
CA ASP A 228 16.13 5.16 -10.48
C ASP A 228 16.42 6.11 -9.31
N LYS A 229 16.42 7.41 -9.57
CA LYS A 229 16.59 8.50 -8.59
C LYS A 229 15.77 9.70 -9.03
N CYS A 230 15.29 10.48 -8.06
CA CYS A 230 14.69 11.78 -8.34
C CYS A 230 15.73 12.76 -8.91
N ASN A 231 15.26 13.86 -9.53
CA ASN A 231 16.11 14.92 -10.06
C ASN A 231 17.05 15.56 -9.02
N GLY A 232 16.71 15.48 -7.73
CA GLY A 232 17.41 16.22 -6.69
C GLY A 232 17.12 17.71 -6.76
N LEU A 233 17.90 18.51 -6.03
CA LEU A 233 17.77 19.97 -5.98
C LEU A 233 18.75 20.67 -6.92
N THR A 234 19.80 19.96 -7.33
CA THR A 234 20.91 20.56 -8.06
C THR A 234 21.46 19.67 -9.16
N ASP A 235 22.01 20.29 -10.19
CA ASP A 235 22.73 19.67 -11.30
C ASP A 235 24.22 20.02 -11.25
N TYR A 236 25.07 19.20 -11.86
CA TYR A 236 26.46 19.55 -12.08
C TYR A 236 26.66 20.18 -13.47
N ASP A 237 26.95 21.49 -13.51
CA ASP A 237 27.29 22.18 -14.74
C ASP A 237 28.75 21.89 -15.11
N ARG A 238 28.95 21.18 -16.23
CA ARG A 238 30.29 20.79 -16.71
C ARG A 238 31.12 21.96 -17.26
N LYS A 239 30.48 23.02 -17.76
CA LYS A 239 31.16 24.21 -18.29
C LYS A 239 31.65 25.09 -17.14
N LEU A 240 30.78 25.34 -16.17
CA LEU A 240 31.10 26.12 -14.97
C LEU A 240 31.89 25.30 -13.93
N LYS A 241 31.90 23.96 -14.07
CA LYS A 241 32.53 23.00 -13.14
C LYS A 241 32.04 23.18 -11.70
N MET A 242 30.73 23.41 -11.55
CA MET A 242 30.11 23.65 -10.26
C MET A 242 28.66 23.17 -10.25
N THR A 243 28.12 23.04 -9.05
CA THR A 243 26.72 22.71 -8.83
C THR A 243 25.83 23.92 -9.10
N VAL A 244 24.77 23.72 -9.87
CA VAL A 244 23.73 24.72 -10.20
C VAL A 244 22.36 24.19 -9.78
N ASN A 245 21.37 25.06 -9.61
CA ASN A 245 20.03 24.61 -9.27
C ASN A 245 19.44 23.77 -10.41
N HIS A 246 18.81 22.64 -10.07
CA HIS A 246 18.10 21.82 -11.05
C HIS A 246 16.88 22.60 -11.57
N SER A 247 16.61 22.54 -12.88
CA SER A 247 15.52 23.30 -13.51
C SER A 247 14.12 22.88 -13.04
N ASN A 248 13.97 21.59 -12.72
CA ASN A 248 12.76 20.98 -12.18
C ASN A 248 13.07 20.13 -10.92
N PRO A 249 13.37 20.75 -9.76
CA PRO A 249 13.90 20.05 -8.60
C PRO A 249 12.85 19.12 -7.97
N ARG A 250 13.30 18.02 -7.39
CA ARG A 250 12.46 17.02 -6.71
C ARG A 250 13.14 16.49 -5.46
N TYR A 251 12.39 16.42 -4.38
CA TYR A 251 12.75 15.67 -3.19
C TYR A 251 12.32 14.22 -3.33
N THR A 252 13.07 13.31 -2.72
CA THR A 252 12.65 11.91 -2.57
C THR A 252 11.82 11.77 -1.31
N TYR A 253 10.58 11.29 -1.44
CA TYR A 253 9.71 10.94 -0.33
C TYR A 253 9.08 9.58 -0.59
N ASP A 254 9.37 8.61 0.28
CA ASP A 254 8.91 7.23 0.10
C ASP A 254 9.27 6.71 -1.31
N ARG A 255 8.27 6.33 -2.13
CA ARG A 255 8.46 5.81 -3.50
C ARG A 255 8.24 6.88 -4.58
N TYR A 256 8.29 8.17 -4.23
CA TYR A 256 7.88 9.26 -5.10
C TYR A 256 8.84 10.45 -5.07
N CYS A 257 8.87 11.15 -6.19
CA CYS A 257 9.61 12.38 -6.37
C CYS A 257 8.64 13.57 -6.26
N VAL A 258 8.74 14.34 -5.17
CA VAL A 258 7.81 15.43 -4.84
C VAL A 258 8.46 16.80 -4.97
N GLU A 259 7.69 17.80 -5.37
CA GLU A 259 8.18 19.19 -5.46
C GLU A 259 8.48 19.79 -4.07
N ARG A 260 7.69 19.40 -3.07
CA ARG A 260 7.81 19.87 -1.70
C ARG A 260 7.54 18.72 -0.74
N CYS A 261 8.34 18.63 0.31
CA CYS A 261 8.11 17.67 1.37
C CYS A 261 6.79 17.95 2.10
N PRO A 262 5.96 16.93 2.36
CA PRO A 262 4.72 17.05 3.15
C PRO A 262 4.95 17.73 4.50
N GLY A 263 3.97 18.48 5.01
CA GLY A 263 4.15 19.38 6.16
C GLY A 263 4.56 18.70 7.47
N GLU A 264 4.19 17.43 7.62
CA GLU A 264 4.47 16.53 8.73
C GLU A 264 5.89 15.93 8.69
N THR A 265 6.60 16.11 7.59
CA THR A 265 7.98 15.61 7.42
C THR A 265 9.01 16.71 7.64
N LEU A 266 10.24 16.29 7.90
CA LEU A 266 11.44 17.10 7.91
C LEU A 266 12.17 16.97 6.57
N ILE A 267 13.10 17.88 6.32
CA ILE A 267 13.92 17.93 5.11
C ILE A 267 15.36 17.68 5.53
N GLN A 268 15.97 16.65 4.95
CA GLN A 268 17.39 16.39 5.13
C GLN A 268 18.06 16.22 3.75
N GLY A 269 18.74 17.27 3.30
CA GLY A 269 19.26 17.33 1.94
C GLY A 269 18.13 17.28 0.90
N GLU A 270 18.14 16.26 0.06
CA GLU A 270 17.16 16.06 -1.02
C GLU A 270 16.04 15.06 -0.64
N TYR A 271 15.91 14.75 0.66
CA TYR A 271 14.99 13.74 1.18
C TYR A 271 13.99 14.32 2.17
N CYS A 272 12.75 13.86 2.08
CA CYS A 272 11.72 14.11 3.07
C CYS A 272 11.75 12.96 4.10
N VAL A 273 12.03 13.28 5.37
CA VAL A 273 12.28 12.29 6.42
C VAL A 273 11.36 12.51 7.61
N VAL A 274 10.95 11.43 8.28
CA VAL A 274 10.13 11.52 9.52
C VAL A 274 11.00 11.87 10.72
N HIS A 275 12.25 11.39 10.72
CA HIS A 275 13.25 11.66 11.74
C HIS A 275 14.57 12.03 11.08
N CYS A 276 15.32 12.95 11.68
CA CYS A 276 16.68 13.21 11.27
C CYS A 276 17.55 11.97 11.51
N THR A 277 18.53 11.76 10.64
CA THR A 277 19.51 10.70 10.86
C THR A 277 20.36 10.99 12.10
N GLU A 278 21.07 9.98 12.60
CA GLU A 278 22.03 10.15 13.67
C GLU A 278 23.03 11.29 13.39
N GLY A 279 23.32 12.10 14.42
CA GLY A 279 24.17 13.29 14.32
C GLY A 279 23.48 14.54 13.74
N TYR A 280 22.20 14.43 13.38
CA TYR A 280 21.36 15.55 12.96
C TYR A 280 20.14 15.68 13.88
N TRP A 281 19.64 16.90 14.03
CA TRP A 281 18.44 17.20 14.81
C TRP A 281 17.64 18.31 14.12
N HIS A 282 16.38 18.44 14.52
CA HIS A 282 15.52 19.54 14.09
C HIS A 282 15.20 20.40 15.31
N ASP A 283 15.48 21.69 15.20
CA ASP A 283 15.13 22.67 16.23
C ASP A 283 13.66 23.08 16.08
N PRO A 284 12.75 22.65 16.99
CA PRO A 284 11.33 22.98 16.89
C PRO A 284 11.04 24.47 17.12
N VAL A 285 12.00 25.25 17.64
CA VAL A 285 11.85 26.70 17.82
C VAL A 285 12.11 27.44 16.51
N LYS A 286 12.98 26.89 15.66
CA LYS A 286 13.17 27.41 14.31
C LYS A 286 11.95 27.04 13.47
N ASN A 287 11.41 28.01 12.73
CA ASN A 287 10.34 27.75 11.76
C ASN A 287 10.87 27.08 10.47
N THR A 288 11.91 26.26 10.59
CA THR A 288 12.57 25.57 9.49
C THR A 288 12.46 24.06 9.72
N ARG A 289 11.75 23.35 8.83
CA ARG A 289 11.61 21.88 8.88
C ARG A 289 12.87 21.15 8.43
N VAL A 290 14.07 21.70 8.67
CA VAL A 290 15.33 21.19 8.13
C VAL A 290 16.12 20.51 9.24
N CYS A 291 16.63 19.32 8.95
CA CYS A 291 17.58 18.63 9.82
C CYS A 291 18.95 19.31 9.74
N GLU A 292 19.43 19.80 10.88
CA GLU A 292 20.73 20.45 11.03
C GLU A 292 21.70 19.53 11.79
N LYS A 293 23.00 19.70 11.58
CA LYS A 293 24.00 18.96 12.36
C LYS A 293 23.91 19.34 13.84
N CYS A 294 24.07 18.35 14.71
CA CYS A 294 24.07 18.58 16.14
C CYS A 294 25.27 19.46 16.56
N PRO A 295 25.04 20.53 17.34
CA PRO A 295 26.11 21.38 17.85
C PRO A 295 27.12 20.55 18.66
N ASP A 296 28.41 20.71 18.36
CA ASP A 296 29.51 20.01 19.04
C ASP A 296 29.37 18.47 19.08
N GLY A 297 28.63 17.89 18.13
CA GLY A 297 28.38 16.45 18.04
C GLY A 297 27.35 15.91 19.05
N ILE A 298 26.76 16.76 19.89
CA ILE A 298 25.77 16.37 20.90
C ILE A 298 24.41 16.92 20.50
N CYS A 299 23.48 16.04 20.16
CA CYS A 299 22.14 16.45 19.78
C CYS A 299 21.37 16.96 21.01
N PRO A 300 20.86 18.20 20.99
CA PRO A 300 20.03 18.71 22.07
C PRO A 300 18.83 17.78 22.26
N LYS A 301 18.54 17.39 23.51
CA LYS A 301 17.32 16.64 23.79
C LYS A 301 16.14 17.52 23.39
N SER A 302 15.38 17.08 22.40
CA SER A 302 14.09 17.66 22.07
C SER A 302 13.25 17.62 23.34
N LYS A 303 12.99 18.77 23.97
CA LYS A 303 11.94 18.87 24.97
C LYS A 303 10.65 18.57 24.23
N ILE A 304 10.26 17.30 24.19
CA ILE A 304 8.92 16.90 23.79
C ILE A 304 8.03 17.57 24.83
N PHE A 305 7.47 18.73 24.49
CA PHE A 305 6.33 19.27 25.20
C PHE A 305 5.21 18.26 24.97
N ARG A 306 5.17 17.21 25.79
CA ARG A 306 3.99 16.36 25.90
C ARG A 306 2.88 17.30 26.32
N ILE A 307 2.00 17.64 25.39
CA ILE A 307 0.69 18.23 25.71
C ILE A 307 -0.18 17.11 26.28
N PHE A 308 0.28 16.45 27.35
CA PHE A 308 -0.51 15.56 28.18
C PHE A 308 0.13 15.55 29.57
N PRO A 309 -0.54 16.08 30.59
CA PRO A 309 -0.03 16.09 31.95
C PRO A 309 -0.09 14.66 32.50
N GLY A 310 1.06 14.04 32.75
CA GLY A 310 1.11 12.75 33.42
C GLY A 310 2.36 11.94 33.11
N ASN A 311 3.18 11.77 34.15
CA ASN A 311 4.29 10.84 34.31
C ASN A 311 5.58 11.13 33.51
N ASP A 312 6.46 11.83 34.22
CA ASP A 312 7.91 11.79 34.09
C ASP A 312 8.41 10.37 34.43
N ASP A 313 8.70 9.56 33.42
CA ASP A 313 9.63 8.44 33.59
C ASP A 313 10.70 8.52 32.49
N TRP A 314 11.91 8.71 32.97
CA TRP A 314 13.12 8.98 32.21
C TRP A 314 13.69 7.67 31.66
N LEU A 315 13.75 7.53 30.33
CA LEU A 315 14.62 6.53 29.70
C LEU A 315 15.94 7.19 29.31
N HIS A 316 17.02 6.60 29.79
CA HIS A 316 18.41 6.97 29.52
C HIS A 316 18.78 6.70 28.07
#